data_AF-A0A158D3N1-F1
#
_entry.id   AF-A0A158D3N1-F1
#
_cell.length_a   1.000
_cell.length_b   1.000
_cell.length_c   1.000
_cell.angle_alpha   90.00
_cell.angle_beta   90.00
_cell.angle_gamma   90.00
#
_symmetry.space_group_name_H-M   'P 1'
#
loop_
_entity.id
_entity.type
_entity.pdbx_description
1 polymer ?
#
loop_
_entity_poly.entity_id
_entity_poly.type
_entity_poly.pdbx_seq_one_letter_code
_entity_poly.pdbx_strand_id
1 'polypeptide(L)'
;MDGFWQHLEGTFGGEAGERVAFEQAAKAIINGFWLKPDTEIKRTSSAVILEKRVTSQSSFHSKGHREVYYSSQQAVVSTFDGLATFAKKHQFGALAMQLRNFSVHRLTFSTREKLSFTGLEIVMFNDKWQFKFAHDVGDALSLFISEFGAEYLASRDRY
;
A
#
# COMPACT_ATOMS: atom_id res chain seq x y z
N MET A 1 15.14 37.06 2.13
CA MET A 1 14.17 36.37 1.27
C MET A 1 14.02 34.96 1.85
N ASP A 2 13.67 34.86 3.15
CA ASP A 2 14.14 33.76 4.01
C ASP A 2 13.02 32.96 4.70
N GLY A 3 11.80 33.50 4.74
CA GLY A 3 10.66 32.84 5.40
C GLY A 3 10.17 31.57 4.69
N PHE A 4 10.34 31.49 3.36
CA PHE A 4 9.99 30.28 2.59
C PHE A 4 10.93 29.12 2.90
N TRP A 5 12.23 29.38 2.99
CA TRP A 5 13.24 28.36 3.31
C TRP A 5 13.17 27.93 4.77
N GLN A 6 12.96 28.85 5.71
CA GLN A 6 12.72 28.50 7.12
C GLN A 6 11.42 27.72 7.32
N HIS A 7 10.36 28.03 6.56
CA HIS A 7 9.13 27.26 6.61
C HIS A 7 9.31 25.86 6.01
N LEU A 8 10.03 25.72 4.90
CA LEU A 8 10.38 24.42 4.33
C LEU A 8 11.27 23.60 5.25
N GLU A 9 12.26 24.21 5.89
CA GLU A 9 13.17 23.54 6.83
C GLU A 9 12.43 23.14 8.11
N GLY A 10 11.53 23.98 8.63
CA GLY A 10 10.69 23.64 9.77
C GLY A 10 9.62 22.58 9.47
N THR A 11 9.12 22.53 8.22
CA THR A 11 8.07 21.57 7.82
C THR A 11 8.64 20.25 7.32
N PHE A 12 9.82 20.26 6.69
CA PHE A 12 10.38 19.12 5.97
C PHE A 12 11.83 18.78 6.36
N GLY A 13 12.45 19.51 7.28
CA GLY A 13 13.78 19.20 7.79
C GLY A 13 13.79 18.09 8.83
N GLY A 14 14.81 17.23 8.79
CA GLY A 14 15.08 16.21 9.81
C GLY A 14 13.90 15.27 10.09
N GLU A 15 13.59 15.07 11.36
CA GLU A 15 12.52 14.16 11.84
C GLU A 15 11.11 14.61 11.41
N ALA A 16 10.88 15.90 11.18
CA ALA A 16 9.58 16.42 10.76
C ALA A 16 9.24 15.98 9.33
N GLY A 17 10.20 16.05 8.40
CA GLY A 17 10.03 15.57 7.03
C GLY A 17 9.82 14.07 6.96
N GLU A 18 10.50 13.31 7.82
CA GLU A 18 10.34 11.86 7.93
C GLU A 18 8.93 11.49 8.44
N ARG A 19 8.45 12.17 9.49
CA ARG A 19 7.08 11.97 9.99
C ARG A 19 6.03 12.26 8.91
N VAL A 20 6.16 13.38 8.19
CA VAL A 20 5.24 13.71 7.09
C VAL A 20 5.24 12.61 6.03
N ALA A 21 6.41 12.07 5.67
CA ALA A 21 6.49 10.96 4.71
C ALA A 21 5.75 9.71 5.21
N PHE A 22 5.85 9.38 6.51
CA PHE A 22 5.11 8.26 7.11
C PHE A 22 3.60 8.49 7.16
N GLU A 23 3.16 9.71 7.49
CA GLU A 23 1.73 10.08 7.44
C GLU A 23 1.17 9.97 6.02
N GLN A 24 1.93 10.40 5.00
CA GLN A 24 1.52 10.24 3.60
C GLN A 24 1.49 8.78 3.16
N ALA A 25 2.47 7.97 3.60
CA ALA A 25 2.48 6.54 3.34
C ALA A 25 1.27 5.83 3.98
N ALA A 26 0.94 6.17 5.23
CA ALA A 26 -0.23 5.64 5.93
C ALA A 26 -1.52 6.03 5.21
N LYS A 27 -1.66 7.30 4.77
CA LYS A 27 -2.80 7.76 3.94
C LYS A 27 -2.92 6.96 2.64
N ALA A 28 -1.81 6.71 1.95
CA ALA A 28 -1.79 5.94 0.71
C ALA A 28 -2.24 4.49 0.94
N ILE A 29 -1.82 3.86 2.04
CA ILE A 29 -2.25 2.50 2.44
C ILE A 29 -3.75 2.50 2.78
N ILE A 30 -4.22 3.44 3.61
CA ILE A 30 -5.62 3.57 4.03
C ILE A 30 -6.56 3.74 2.82
N ASN A 31 -6.19 4.62 1.89
CA ASN A 31 -6.95 4.82 0.65
C ASN A 31 -6.85 3.60 -0.26
N GLY A 32 -5.66 3.02 -0.34
CA GLY A 32 -5.36 1.87 -1.18
C GLY A 32 -6.22 0.64 -0.86
N PHE A 33 -6.39 0.34 0.43
CA PHE A 33 -7.19 -0.78 0.94
C PHE A 33 -8.61 -0.40 1.37
N TRP A 34 -8.99 0.86 1.18
CA TRP A 34 -10.28 1.40 1.62
C TRP A 34 -10.57 1.12 3.11
N LEU A 35 -9.55 1.30 3.96
CA LEU A 35 -9.69 1.09 5.40
C LEU A 35 -10.60 2.16 6.01
N LYS A 36 -11.56 1.71 6.82
CA LYS A 36 -12.42 2.53 7.67
C LYS A 36 -12.04 2.36 9.14
N PRO A 37 -12.42 3.30 10.01
CA PRO A 37 -12.21 3.19 11.46
C PRO A 37 -12.71 1.90 12.10
N ASP A 38 -13.82 1.37 11.59
CA ASP A 38 -14.46 0.12 12.03
C ASP A 38 -14.06 -1.08 11.15
N THR A 39 -13.15 -0.92 10.18
CA THR A 39 -12.77 -2.02 9.30
C THR A 39 -12.09 -3.10 10.12
N GLU A 40 -12.80 -4.19 10.31
CA GLU A 40 -12.26 -5.41 10.86
C GLU A 40 -11.22 -5.94 9.87
N ILE A 41 -9.95 -5.69 10.18
CA ILE A 41 -8.83 -6.31 9.48
C ILE A 41 -9.00 -7.81 9.65
N LYS A 42 -9.26 -8.52 8.54
CA LYS A 42 -9.45 -9.97 8.57
C LYS A 42 -8.14 -10.64 8.96
N ARG A 43 -8.03 -10.95 10.24
CA ARG A 43 -6.98 -11.79 10.80
C ARG A 43 -7.44 -13.24 10.68
N THR A 44 -6.69 -14.03 9.94
CA THR A 44 -6.85 -15.48 9.90
C THR A 44 -5.83 -16.11 10.84
N SER A 45 -5.95 -17.41 11.11
CA SER A 45 -4.96 -18.13 11.94
C SER A 45 -3.53 -18.06 11.40
N SER A 46 -3.35 -17.79 10.10
CA SER A 46 -2.04 -17.82 9.43
C SER A 46 -1.58 -16.51 8.79
N ALA A 47 -2.46 -15.51 8.67
CA ALA A 47 -2.15 -14.27 7.95
C ALA A 47 -3.11 -13.12 8.27
N VAL A 48 -2.63 -11.90 8.08
CA VAL A 48 -3.44 -10.69 7.99
C VAL A 48 -3.81 -10.45 6.52
N ILE A 49 -5.09 -10.36 6.21
CA ILE A 49 -5.58 -10.24 4.83
C ILE A 49 -6.26 -8.90 4.60
N LEU A 50 -5.77 -8.15 3.60
CA LEU A 50 -6.39 -6.93 3.10
C LEU A 50 -6.78 -7.09 1.63
N GLU A 51 -7.91 -6.49 1.25
CA GLU A 51 -8.37 -6.49 -0.14
C GLU A 51 -8.27 -5.09 -0.73
N LYS A 52 -7.77 -5.03 -1.96
CA LYS A 52 -7.71 -3.81 -2.73
C LYS A 52 -8.55 -3.97 -3.99
N ARG A 53 -9.43 -3.03 -4.26
CA ARG A 53 -10.13 -2.97 -5.55
C ARG A 53 -9.12 -2.62 -6.65
N VAL A 54 -9.05 -3.47 -7.67
CA VAL A 54 -8.17 -3.28 -8.84
C VAL A 54 -8.94 -3.68 -10.08
N THR A 55 -9.33 -2.71 -10.90
CA THR A 55 -9.99 -3.02 -12.17
C THR A 55 -8.95 -3.53 -13.16
N SER A 56 -9.21 -4.69 -13.77
CA SER A 56 -8.36 -5.24 -14.84
C SER A 56 -9.14 -5.39 -16.14
N GLN A 57 -8.42 -5.26 -17.25
CA GLN A 57 -8.94 -5.48 -18.61
C GLN A 57 -8.24 -6.70 -19.23
N SER A 58 -8.84 -7.26 -20.30
CA SER A 58 -8.15 -8.30 -21.08
C SER A 58 -6.88 -7.73 -21.71
N SER A 59 -5.79 -8.48 -21.68
CA SER A 59 -4.55 -8.10 -22.37
C SER A 59 -4.73 -8.21 -23.88
N PHE A 60 -4.28 -7.21 -24.61
CA PHE A 60 -4.25 -7.24 -26.08
C PHE A 60 -3.13 -8.14 -26.63
N HIS A 61 -2.05 -8.29 -25.87
CA HIS A 61 -0.82 -8.97 -26.31
C HIS A 61 -0.77 -10.45 -25.89
N SER A 62 -1.57 -10.85 -24.90
CA SER A 62 -1.56 -12.21 -24.37
C SER A 62 -2.98 -12.73 -24.10
N LYS A 63 -3.43 -13.67 -24.93
CA LYS A 63 -4.77 -14.25 -24.85
C LYS A 63 -4.93 -15.00 -23.51
N GLY A 64 -5.99 -14.69 -22.77
CA GLY A 64 -6.28 -15.30 -21.47
C GLY A 64 -5.64 -14.57 -20.29
N HIS A 65 -4.73 -13.63 -20.54
CA HIS A 65 -4.16 -12.76 -19.52
C HIS A 65 -4.92 -11.44 -19.40
N ARG A 66 -4.72 -10.78 -18.26
CA ARG A 66 -5.29 -9.49 -17.90
C ARG A 66 -4.20 -8.50 -17.58
N GLU A 67 -4.50 -7.23 -17.78
CA GLU A 67 -3.66 -6.10 -17.42
C GLU A 67 -4.42 -5.18 -16.48
N VAL A 68 -3.71 -4.49 -15.58
CA VAL A 68 -4.34 -3.47 -14.73
C VAL A 68 -4.85 -2.34 -15.61
N TYR A 69 -6.14 -2.01 -15.49
CA TYR A 69 -6.76 -0.94 -16.25
C TYR A 69 -6.07 0.39 -15.95
N TYR A 70 -5.85 1.21 -16.98
CA TYR A 70 -5.04 2.43 -16.89
C TYR A 70 -5.42 3.32 -15.72
N SER A 71 -6.72 3.58 -15.50
CA SER A 71 -7.17 4.45 -14.39
C SER A 71 -6.95 3.86 -12.99
N SER A 72 -6.70 2.56 -12.88
CA SER A 72 -6.37 1.89 -11.60
C SER A 72 -4.87 1.85 -11.32
N GLN A 73 -4.01 2.05 -12.33
CA GLN A 73 -2.55 1.85 -12.18
C GLN A 73 -1.96 2.77 -11.12
N GLN A 74 -2.24 4.07 -11.16
CA GLN A 74 -1.69 5.03 -10.20
C GLN A 74 -2.11 4.71 -8.76
N ALA A 75 -3.37 4.31 -8.56
CA ALA A 75 -3.87 3.93 -7.23
C ALA A 75 -3.18 2.66 -6.70
N VAL A 76 -2.76 1.74 -7.58
CA VAL A 76 -1.95 0.58 -7.19
C VAL A 76 -0.53 1.01 -6.86
N VAL A 77 0.13 1.77 -7.73
CA VAL A 77 1.49 2.28 -7.50
C VAL A 77 1.59 3.01 -6.15
N SER A 78 0.69 3.96 -5.87
CA SER A 78 0.69 4.68 -4.60
C SER A 78 0.49 3.77 -3.37
N THR A 79 -0.26 2.67 -3.51
CA THR A 79 -0.40 1.68 -2.43
C THR A 79 0.92 0.94 -2.20
N PHE A 80 1.59 0.51 -3.27
CA PHE A 80 2.90 -0.16 -3.18
C PHE A 80 3.98 0.77 -2.62
N ASP A 81 4.00 2.05 -2.99
CA ASP A 81 4.93 3.04 -2.45
C ASP A 81 4.72 3.26 -0.95
N GLY A 82 3.46 3.34 -0.51
CA GLY A 82 3.09 3.41 0.91
C GLY A 82 3.58 2.17 1.67
N LEU A 83 3.29 0.97 1.16
CA LEU A 83 3.75 -0.29 1.75
C LEU A 83 5.28 -0.41 1.78
N ALA A 84 5.98 0.06 0.75
CA ALA A 84 7.43 0.05 0.72
C ALA A 84 8.04 1.00 1.76
N THR A 85 7.40 2.14 2.01
CA THR A 85 7.82 3.10 3.03
C THR A 85 7.60 2.53 4.43
N PHE A 86 6.43 1.92 4.68
CA PHE A 86 6.15 1.13 5.89
C PHE A 86 7.21 0.05 6.11
N ALA A 87 7.46 -0.79 5.10
CA ALA A 87 8.40 -1.90 5.19
C ALA A 87 9.81 -1.41 5.52
N LYS A 88 10.23 -0.27 4.95
CA LYS A 88 11.53 0.35 5.28
C LYS A 88 11.59 0.82 6.73
N LYS A 89 10.55 1.49 7.24
CA LYS A 89 10.48 1.97 8.64
C LYS A 89 10.57 0.82 9.65
N HIS A 90 9.93 -0.30 9.36
CA HIS A 90 9.92 -1.48 10.23
C HIS A 90 11.05 -2.49 9.92
N GLN A 91 12.08 -2.08 9.19
CA GLN A 91 13.26 -2.91 8.89
C GLN A 91 12.99 -4.19 8.08
N PHE A 92 11.85 -4.29 7.40
CA PHE A 92 11.56 -5.33 6.42
C PHE A 92 12.23 -5.01 5.07
N GLY A 93 13.57 -4.90 5.07
CA GLY A 93 14.35 -4.37 3.95
C GLY A 93 14.14 -5.08 2.62
N ALA A 94 14.08 -6.41 2.63
CA ALA A 94 13.83 -7.20 1.42
C ALA A 94 12.44 -6.91 0.83
N LEU A 95 11.39 -6.86 1.66
CA LEU A 95 10.04 -6.51 1.25
C LEU A 95 9.99 -5.09 0.68
N ALA A 96 10.60 -4.12 1.36
CA ALA A 96 10.65 -2.74 0.92
C ALA A 96 11.28 -2.59 -0.48
N MET A 97 12.40 -3.29 -0.73
CA MET A 97 13.06 -3.30 -2.03
C MET A 97 12.20 -3.95 -3.12
N GLN A 98 11.61 -5.11 -2.84
CA GLN A 98 10.78 -5.82 -3.81
C GLN A 98 9.54 -5.01 -4.20
N LEU A 99 8.90 -4.33 -3.24
CA LEU A 99 7.75 -3.46 -3.48
C LEU A 99 8.13 -2.23 -4.32
N ARG A 100 9.26 -1.56 -4.05
CA ARG A 100 9.72 -0.40 -4.84
C ARG A 100 10.05 -0.76 -6.29
N ASN A 101 10.59 -1.95 -6.50
CA ASN A 101 11.01 -2.39 -7.83
C ASN A 101 9.89 -3.06 -8.63
N PHE A 102 8.71 -3.24 -8.02
CA PHE A 102 7.57 -3.85 -8.67
C PHE A 102 6.88 -2.86 -9.61
N SER A 103 6.75 -3.21 -10.89
CA SER A 103 6.09 -2.37 -11.90
C SER A 103 4.72 -2.91 -12.28
N VAL A 104 3.67 -2.13 -11.98
CA VAL A 104 2.28 -2.44 -12.35
C VAL A 104 2.02 -2.20 -13.85
N HIS A 105 2.71 -1.24 -14.46
CA HIS A 105 2.43 -0.78 -15.83
C HIS A 105 2.66 -1.84 -16.91
N ARG A 106 3.47 -2.86 -16.62
CA ARG A 106 3.78 -3.97 -17.54
C ARG A 106 3.30 -5.32 -17.01
N LEU A 107 2.51 -5.30 -15.95
CA LEU A 107 2.02 -6.52 -15.34
C LEU A 107 0.90 -7.12 -16.19
N THR A 108 1.15 -8.32 -16.71
CA THR A 108 0.12 -9.20 -17.24
C THR A 108 -0.06 -10.36 -16.27
N PHE A 109 -1.29 -10.81 -16.05
CA PHE A 109 -1.57 -11.90 -15.11
C PHE A 109 -2.79 -12.73 -15.51
N SER A 110 -2.80 -13.99 -15.10
CA SER A 110 -3.99 -14.84 -15.12
C SER A 110 -4.80 -14.68 -13.83
N THR A 111 -6.12 -14.88 -13.89
CA THR A 111 -6.96 -14.82 -12.68
C THR A 111 -6.49 -15.84 -11.64
N ARG A 112 -6.37 -15.41 -10.37
CA ARG A 112 -5.80 -16.14 -9.23
C ARG A 112 -4.29 -16.39 -9.29
N GLU A 113 -3.58 -15.79 -10.24
CA GLU A 113 -2.12 -15.79 -10.23
C GLU A 113 -1.60 -15.08 -8.97
N LYS A 114 -0.46 -15.57 -8.50
CA LYS A 114 0.15 -15.17 -7.23
C LYS A 114 1.46 -14.45 -7.46
N LEU A 115 1.62 -13.29 -6.84
CA LEU A 115 2.91 -12.64 -6.67
C LEU A 115 3.42 -12.91 -5.26
N SER A 116 4.65 -13.40 -5.15
CA SER A 116 5.26 -13.73 -3.86
C SER A 116 6.36 -12.73 -3.54
N PHE A 117 6.22 -12.09 -2.39
CA PHE A 117 7.18 -11.18 -1.78
C PHE A 117 7.59 -11.73 -0.41
N THR A 118 8.67 -11.20 0.15
CA THR A 118 9.12 -11.59 1.48
C THR A 118 8.08 -11.15 2.52
N GLY A 119 7.37 -12.09 3.13
CA GLY A 119 6.32 -11.81 4.12
C GLY A 119 5.00 -11.27 3.55
N LEU A 120 4.80 -11.34 2.22
CA LEU A 120 3.56 -10.91 1.55
C LEU A 120 3.28 -11.77 0.31
N GLU A 121 2.08 -12.35 0.22
CA GLU A 121 1.53 -12.95 -1.01
C GLU A 121 0.41 -12.07 -1.55
N ILE A 122 0.39 -11.81 -2.86
CA ILE A 122 -0.71 -11.10 -3.52
C ILE A 122 -1.39 -12.06 -4.50
N VAL A 123 -2.69 -12.29 -4.31
CA VAL A 123 -3.53 -13.06 -5.24
C VAL A 123 -4.35 -12.10 -6.10
N MET A 124 -4.21 -12.19 -7.42
CA MET A 124 -4.80 -11.25 -8.36
C MET A 124 -6.11 -11.80 -8.95
N PHE A 125 -7.24 -11.18 -8.63
CA PHE A 125 -8.53 -11.42 -9.28
C PHE A 125 -8.82 -10.32 -10.31
N ASN A 126 -9.95 -10.45 -11.02
CA ASN A 126 -10.27 -9.57 -12.15
C ASN A 126 -10.66 -8.14 -11.69
N ASP A 127 -11.23 -8.00 -10.50
CA ASP A 127 -11.77 -6.76 -9.95
C ASP A 127 -11.16 -6.37 -8.59
N LYS A 128 -10.34 -7.26 -8.02
CA LYS A 128 -9.67 -7.05 -6.75
C LYS A 128 -8.38 -7.85 -6.64
N TRP A 129 -7.46 -7.36 -5.83
CA TRP A 129 -6.27 -8.08 -5.40
C TRP A 129 -6.33 -8.32 -3.89
N GLN A 130 -5.96 -9.52 -3.47
CA GLN A 130 -5.92 -9.90 -2.06
C GLN A 130 -4.47 -9.95 -1.60
N PHE A 131 -4.14 -9.14 -0.61
CA PHE A 131 -2.82 -9.04 0.00
C PHE A 131 -2.85 -9.84 1.30
N LYS A 132 -1.98 -10.85 1.39
CA LYS A 132 -1.85 -11.73 2.55
C LYS A 132 -0.49 -11.49 3.18
N PHE A 133 -0.48 -10.76 4.28
CA PHE A 133 0.72 -10.48 5.04
C PHE A 133 0.98 -11.62 6.02
N ALA A 134 2.25 -12.00 6.18
CA ALA A 134 2.69 -12.77 7.33
C ALA A 134 2.34 -12.01 8.62
N HIS A 135 2.13 -12.74 9.73
CA HIS A 135 1.64 -12.14 10.98
C HIS A 135 2.51 -11.00 11.50
N ASP A 136 3.83 -11.18 11.51
CA ASP A 136 4.80 -10.17 11.91
C ASP A 136 4.70 -8.88 11.08
N VAL A 137 4.59 -9.02 9.75
CA VAL A 137 4.41 -7.90 8.84
C VAL A 137 3.03 -7.24 9.02
N GLY A 138 1.98 -8.04 9.19
CA GLY A 138 0.60 -7.57 9.34
C GLY A 138 0.35 -6.83 10.65
N ASP A 139 0.94 -7.28 11.75
CA ASP A 139 0.86 -6.61 13.04
C ASP A 139 1.65 -5.30 13.03
N ALA A 140 2.86 -5.31 12.45
CA ALA A 140 3.64 -4.09 12.25
C ALA A 140 2.89 -3.07 11.36
N LEU A 141 2.21 -3.53 10.31
CA LEU A 141 1.38 -2.68 9.44
C LEU A 141 0.23 -2.04 10.23
N SER A 142 -0.41 -2.82 11.12
CA SER A 142 -1.49 -2.32 11.98
C SER A 142 -0.98 -1.21 12.90
N LEU A 143 0.16 -1.42 13.56
CA LEU A 143 0.80 -0.41 14.41
C LEU A 143 1.19 0.85 13.62
N PHE A 144 1.77 0.70 12.43
CA PHE A 144 2.12 1.82 11.56
C PHE A 144 0.91 2.67 11.19
N ILE A 145 -0.22 2.05 10.85
CA ILE A 145 -1.47 2.75 10.54
C ILE A 145 -2.03 3.44 11.79
N SER A 146 -1.98 2.82 12.96
CA SER A 146 -2.39 3.46 14.22
C SER A 146 -1.52 4.65 14.58
N GLU A 147 -0.21 4.58 14.35
CA GLU A 147 0.73 5.65 14.71
C GLU A 147 0.67 6.85 13.75
N PHE A 148 0.63 6.61 12.43
CA PHE A 148 0.75 7.66 11.42
C PHE A 148 -0.54 7.92 10.62
N GLY A 149 -1.54 7.06 10.76
CA GLY A 149 -2.78 7.10 10.00
C GLY A 149 -4.03 7.38 10.83
N ALA A 150 -3.97 7.35 12.16
CA ALA A 150 -5.16 7.41 13.02
C ALA A 150 -6.02 8.67 12.80
N GLU A 151 -5.41 9.85 12.73
CA GLU A 151 -6.16 11.10 12.48
C GLU A 151 -6.87 11.07 11.12
N TYR A 152 -6.18 10.58 10.08
CA TYR A 152 -6.77 10.45 8.75
C TYR A 152 -7.90 9.43 8.74
N LEU A 153 -7.71 8.27 9.40
CA LEU A 153 -8.73 7.23 9.53
C LEU A 153 -9.99 7.80 10.20
N ALA A 154 -9.83 8.48 11.35
CA ALA A 154 -10.93 9.10 12.10
C ALA A 154 -11.68 10.19 11.30
N SER A 155 -10.99 10.88 10.38
CA SER A 155 -11.64 11.87 9.51
C SER A 155 -12.59 11.26 8.48
N ARG A 156 -12.44 9.96 8.17
CA ARG A 156 -13.28 9.26 7.18
C ARG A 156 -14.65 8.83 7.72
N ASP A 157 -14.83 8.75 9.02
CA ASP A 157 -16.14 8.47 9.63
C ASP A 157 -17.10 9.68 9.58
N ARG A 158 -16.57 10.87 9.28
CA ARG A 158 -17.33 12.13 9.29
C ARG A 158 -18.07 12.42 7.98
N TYR A 159 -17.98 11.52 6.99
CA TYR A 159 -18.60 11.65 5.65
C TYR A 159 -19.07 10.29 5.13
#